data_AF-A0A1N6EVC0-F1
#
_entry.id   AF-A0A1N6EVC0-F1
#
_cell.length_a   1.000
_cell.length_b   1.000
_cell.length_c   1.000
_cell.angle_alpha   90.00
_cell.angle_beta   90.00
_cell.angle_gamma   90.00
#
_symmetry.space_group_name_H-M   'P 1'
#
loop_
_entity.id
_entity.type
_entity.pdbx_description
1 polymer ?
#
loop_
_entity_poly.entity_id
_entity_poly.type
_entity_poly.pdbx_seq_one_letter_code
_entity_poly.pdbx_strand_id
1 'polypeptide(L)'
;MGQIRKRHSAAFKAKVALEAAKQDKTISELAKQHQIHPVQISQWKKQLLDGLEGLFENGSAARRPDQEKLQTELYEQIGRLQMELAWVKKKSAL
;
A
#
# COMPACT_ATOMS: atom_id res chain seq x y z
N MET A 1 16.38 -16.93 21.41
CA MET A 1 16.57 -15.51 21.07
C MET A 1 16.01 -15.28 19.66
N GLY A 2 14.80 -14.74 19.54
CA GLY A 2 14.19 -14.51 18.21
C GLY A 2 14.96 -13.42 17.46
N GLN A 3 15.49 -13.73 16.27
CA GLN A 3 16.15 -12.73 15.42
C GLN A 3 15.17 -11.59 15.11
N ILE A 4 15.52 -10.38 15.53
CA ILE A 4 14.79 -9.15 15.18
C ILE A 4 14.84 -9.01 13.67
N ARG A 5 13.69 -9.15 13.00
CA ARG A 5 13.59 -9.00 11.55
C ARG A 5 13.90 -7.54 11.18
N LYS A 6 15.02 -7.31 10.51
CA LYS A 6 15.34 -6.00 9.93
C LYS A 6 14.23 -5.61 8.95
N ARG A 7 13.55 -4.48 9.22
CA ARG A 7 12.55 -3.91 8.32
C ARG A 7 13.25 -3.07 7.27
N HIS A 8 13.18 -3.51 6.01
CA HIS A 8 13.66 -2.75 4.86
C HIS A 8 12.58 -1.78 4.34
N SER A 9 12.99 -0.59 3.90
CA SER A 9 12.10 0.40 3.31
C SER A 9 11.51 -0.10 1.98
N ALA A 10 10.33 0.40 1.61
CA ALA A 10 9.68 0.03 0.36
C ALA A 10 10.55 0.33 -0.87
N ALA A 11 11.18 1.51 -0.89
CA ALA A 11 12.10 1.91 -1.96
C ALA A 11 13.30 0.96 -2.09
N PHE A 12 13.86 0.53 -0.97
CA PHE A 12 14.99 -0.40 -0.97
C PHE A 12 14.59 -1.79 -1.50
N LYS A 13 13.44 -2.32 -1.06
CA LYS A 13 12.91 -3.59 -1.58
C LYS A 13 12.68 -3.53 -3.08
N ALA A 14 12.07 -2.45 -3.58
CA ALA A 14 11.83 -2.24 -5.01
C ALA A 14 13.12 -2.20 -5.81
N LYS A 15 14.16 -1.50 -5.31
CA LYS A 15 15.48 -1.45 -5.96
C LYS A 15 16.12 -2.83 -6.07
N VAL A 16 16.16 -3.59 -4.98
CA VAL A 16 16.76 -4.94 -4.96
C VAL A 16 15.95 -5.91 -5.82
N ALA A 17 14.62 -5.82 -5.80
CA ALA A 17 13.75 -6.61 -6.66
C ALA A 17 13.99 -6.33 -8.15
N LEU A 18 14.19 -5.05 -8.51
CA LEU A 18 14.49 -4.64 -9.88
C LEU A 18 15.85 -5.17 -10.33
N GLU A 19 16.89 -5.06 -9.50
CA GLU A 19 18.22 -5.64 -9.77
C GLU A 19 18.12 -7.16 -9.99
N ALA A 20 17.31 -7.86 -9.18
CA ALA A 20 17.07 -9.29 -9.32
C ALA A 20 16.22 -9.66 -10.56
N ALA A 21 15.32 -8.76 -10.99
CA ALA A 21 14.49 -8.93 -12.18
C ALA A 21 15.31 -8.73 -13.47
N LYS A 22 16.25 -7.78 -13.48
CA LYS A 22 17.17 -7.53 -14.60
C LYS A 22 18.14 -8.68 -14.88
N GLN A 23 18.41 -9.54 -13.88
CA GLN A 23 19.35 -10.66 -13.97
C GLN A 23 20.82 -10.28 -14.26
N ASP A 24 21.18 -9.00 -14.14
CA ASP A 24 22.59 -8.54 -14.26
C ASP A 24 23.50 -9.17 -13.19
N LYS A 25 22.92 -9.53 -12.04
CA LYS A 25 23.57 -10.22 -10.93
C LYS A 25 22.71 -11.37 -10.47
N THR A 26 23.34 -12.46 -10.05
CA THR A 26 22.64 -13.58 -9.44
C THR A 26 22.05 -13.19 -8.09
N ILE A 27 21.01 -13.89 -7.67
CA ILE A 27 20.38 -13.69 -6.36
C ILE A 27 21.40 -13.88 -5.23
N SER A 28 22.36 -14.80 -5.40
CA SER A 28 23.44 -15.06 -4.46
C SER A 28 24.42 -13.90 -4.33
N GLU A 29 24.73 -13.19 -5.42
CA GLU A 29 25.58 -11.99 -5.39
C GLU A 29 24.85 -10.80 -4.78
N LEU A 30 23.57 -10.61 -5.11
CA LEU A 30 22.73 -9.58 -4.49
C LEU A 30 22.55 -9.83 -2.99
N ALA A 31 22.42 -11.09 -2.58
CA ALA A 31 22.35 -11.49 -1.18
C ALA A 31 23.63 -11.09 -0.42
N LYS A 32 24.80 -11.32 -1.02
CA LYS A 32 26.08 -10.88 -0.43
C LYS A 32 26.22 -9.37 -0.40
N GLN A 33 25.91 -8.69 -1.51
CA GLN A 33 26.07 -7.24 -1.64
C GLN A 33 25.18 -6.47 -0.66
N HIS A 34 23.92 -6.85 -0.56
CA HIS A 34 22.94 -6.15 0.27
C HIS A 34 22.80 -6.76 1.68
N GLN A 35 23.51 -7.87 1.96
CA GLN A 35 23.43 -8.65 3.21
C GLN A 35 22.01 -9.12 3.52
N ILE A 36 21.34 -9.65 2.50
CA ILE A 36 19.94 -10.09 2.55
C ILE A 36 19.88 -11.58 2.24
N HIS A 37 18.96 -12.28 2.89
CA HIS A 37 18.79 -13.70 2.61
C HIS A 37 18.27 -13.91 1.17
N PRO A 38 18.83 -14.83 0.36
CA PRO A 38 18.42 -15.07 -1.02
C PRO A 38 16.90 -15.25 -1.21
N VAL A 39 16.25 -15.96 -0.28
CA VAL A 39 14.79 -16.17 -0.28
C VAL A 39 14.01 -14.84 -0.22
N GLN A 40 14.47 -13.85 0.54
CA GLN A 40 13.81 -12.54 0.61
C GLN A 40 13.91 -11.79 -0.71
N ILE A 41 15.06 -11.88 -1.39
CA ILE A 41 15.26 -11.27 -2.71
C ILE A 41 14.33 -11.93 -3.74
N SER A 42 14.22 -13.26 -3.73
CA SER A 42 13.28 -14.00 -4.59
C SER A 42 11.84 -13.58 -4.33
N GLN A 43 11.45 -13.42 -3.06
CA GLN A 43 10.12 -12.95 -2.69
C GLN A 43 9.85 -11.54 -3.22
N TRP A 44 10.79 -10.61 -3.06
CA TRP A 44 10.60 -9.24 -3.56
C TRP A 44 10.59 -9.18 -5.09
N LYS A 45 11.41 -9.99 -5.77
CA LYS A 45 11.37 -10.14 -7.23
C LYS A 45 9.98 -10.58 -7.68
N LYS A 46 9.41 -11.61 -7.03
CA LYS A 46 8.05 -12.08 -7.33
C LYS A 46 7.01 -10.98 -7.09
N GLN A 47 7.05 -10.33 -5.93
CA GLN A 47 6.15 -9.23 -5.60
C GLN A 47 6.23 -8.07 -6.60
N LEU A 48 7.43 -7.77 -7.12
CA LEU A 48 7.61 -6.77 -8.15
C LEU A 48 6.90 -7.21 -9.44
N LEU A 49 7.18 -8.42 -9.93
CA LEU A 49 6.59 -8.93 -11.18
C LEU A 49 5.06 -9.00 -11.11
N ASP A 50 4.52 -9.57 -10.03
CA ASP A 50 3.06 -9.65 -9.81
C ASP A 50 2.43 -8.25 -9.70
N GLY A 51 3.14 -7.28 -9.10
CA GLY A 51 2.67 -5.91 -8.94
C GLY A 51 2.82 -5.04 -10.20
N LEU A 52 3.71 -5.40 -11.13
CA LEU A 52 3.94 -4.66 -12.37
C LEU A 52 2.75 -4.78 -13.32
N GLU A 53 2.12 -5.96 -13.41
CA GLU A 53 0.92 -6.19 -14.24
C GLU A 53 -0.17 -5.16 -13.90
N GLY A 54 -0.46 -4.97 -12.61
CA GLY A 54 -1.43 -3.97 -12.14
C GLY A 54 -1.04 -2.51 -12.39
N LEU A 55 0.23 -2.20 -12.67
CA LEU A 55 0.64 -0.84 -13.08
C LEU A 55 0.28 -0.57 -14.55
N PHE A 56 0.28 -1.60 -15.39
CA PHE A 56 -0.04 -1.49 -16.82
C PHE A 56 -1.52 -1.73 -17.11
N GLU A 57 -2.21 -2.50 -16.27
CA GLU A 57 -3.66 -2.77 -16.38
C GLU A 57 -4.53 -1.54 -16.10
N ASN A 58 -4.04 -0.55 -15.34
CA ASN A 58 -4.80 0.65 -15.05
C ASN A 58 -3.87 1.85 -14.80
N GLY A 59 -3.48 2.51 -15.89
CA GLY A 59 -2.94 3.87 -15.82
C GLY A 59 -3.92 4.78 -15.09
N SER A 60 -3.60 5.16 -13.86
CA SER A 60 -4.35 6.11 -13.01
C SER A 60 -5.73 5.72 -12.46
N ALA A 61 -6.47 4.76 -13.04
CA ALA A 61 -7.87 4.53 -12.63
C ALA A 61 -8.04 3.70 -11.34
N ALA A 62 -7.13 2.78 -11.02
CA ALA A 62 -7.30 1.84 -9.89
C ALA A 62 -7.01 2.46 -8.51
N ARG A 63 -6.42 3.66 -8.42
CA ARG A 63 -6.09 4.28 -7.12
C ARG A 63 -7.17 5.22 -6.58
N ARG A 64 -8.19 5.61 -7.35
CA ARG A 64 -9.24 6.55 -6.89
C ARG A 64 -10.67 6.38 -7.48
N PRO A 65 -11.24 5.20 -7.74
CA PRO A 65 -12.66 5.13 -8.11
C PRO A 65 -13.61 5.09 -6.90
N ASP A 66 -13.09 5.00 -5.67
CA ASP A 66 -13.93 4.75 -4.47
C ASP A 66 -13.75 5.76 -3.32
N GLN A 67 -12.60 6.45 -3.26
CA GLN A 67 -12.37 7.45 -2.20
C GLN A 67 -13.31 8.65 -2.30
N GLU A 68 -13.53 9.19 -3.51
CA GLU A 68 -14.42 10.34 -3.70
C GLU A 68 -15.89 9.97 -3.44
N LYS A 69 -16.30 8.74 -3.78
CA LYS A 69 -17.65 8.22 -3.49
C LYS A 69 -17.85 8.04 -1.99
N LEU A 70 -16.90 7.38 -1.32
CA LEU A 70 -16.92 7.19 0.12
C LEU A 70 -16.90 8.54 0.86
N GLN A 71 -16.10 9.49 0.38
CA GLN A 71 -16.03 10.83 0.94
C GLN A 71 -17.35 11.59 0.79
N THR A 72 -18.00 11.48 -0.37
CA THR A 72 -19.33 12.08 -0.61
C THR A 72 -20.38 11.48 0.33
N GLU A 73 -20.42 10.15 0.44
CA GLU A 73 -21.37 9.45 1.32
C GLU A 73 -21.17 9.83 2.79
N LEU A 74 -19.92 9.90 3.24
CA LEU A 74 -19.59 10.33 4.60
C LEU A 74 -20.02 11.78 4.88
N TYR A 75 -19.82 12.72 3.94
CA TYR A 75 -20.28 14.10 4.12
C TYR A 75 -21.81 14.20 4.20
N GLU A 76 -22.54 13.43 3.39
CA GLU A 76 -24.01 13.38 3.48
C GLU A 76 -24.49 12.83 4.83
N GLN A 77 -23.86 11.77 5.34
CA GLN A 77 -24.18 11.21 6.66
C GLN A 77 -23.91 12.22 7.78
N ILE A 78 -22.77 12.92 7.73
CA ILE A 78 -22.44 13.97 8.70
C ILE A 78 -23.50 15.08 8.68
N GLY A 79 -23.92 15.54 7.49
CA GLY A 79 -24.96 16.56 7.35
C GLY A 79 -26.30 16.12 7.94
N ARG A 80 -26.73 14.88 7.68
CA ARG A 80 -27.95 14.30 8.28
C ARG A 80 -27.87 14.26 9.80
N LEU A 81 -26.77 13.73 10.35
CA LEU A 81 -26.56 13.65 11.79
C LEU A 81 -26.53 15.03 12.46
N GLN A 82 -25.95 16.04 11.81
CA GLN A 82 -25.97 17.42 12.32
C GLN A 82 -27.40 17.97 12.41
N MET A 83 -28.24 17.71 11.40
CA MET A 83 -29.63 18.14 11.40
C MET A 83 -30.46 17.42 12.47
N GLU A 84 -30.27 16.10 12.62
CA GLU A 84 -30.91 15.32 13.68
C GLU A 84 -30.52 15.82 15.08
N LEU A 85 -29.22 16.05 15.31
CA LEU A 85 -28.74 16.61 16.57
C LEU A 85 -29.28 18.02 16.84
N ALA A 86 -29.34 18.88 15.83
CA ALA A 86 -29.92 20.22 15.95
C ALA A 86 -31.41 20.14 16.31
N TRP A 87 -32.15 19.21 15.70
CA TRP A 87 -33.55 18.98 15.99
C TRP A 87 -33.79 18.45 17.41
N VAL A 88 -33.00 17.46 17.84
CA VAL A 88 -33.07 16.91 19.21
C VAL A 88 -32.77 18.02 20.22
N LYS A 89 -31.71 18.80 20.03
CA LYS A 89 -31.36 19.93 20.91
C LYS A 89 -32.47 20.96 21.01
N LYS A 90 -33.12 21.29 19.88
CA LYS A 90 -34.25 22.23 19.86
C LYS A 90 -35.46 21.68 20.64
N LYS A 91 -35.75 20.38 20.52
CA LYS A 91 -36.84 19.74 21.26
C LYS A 91 -36.58 19.60 22.75
N SER A 92 -35.34 19.36 23.15
CA SER A 92 -34.96 19.26 24.57
C SER A 92 -34.84 20.62 25.26
N ALA A 93 -34.80 21.71 24.51
CA ALA A 93 -34.79 23.09 25.01
C ALA A 93 -36.20 23.71 25.12
N LEU A 94 -37.24 22.95 24.77
CA LEU A 94 -38.65 23.23 25.01
C LEU A 94 -39.11 22.45 26.25
#